data_AF-A0A8I0MDS8-F1
#
_entry.id   AF-A0A8I0MDS8-F1
#
_cell.length_a   1.000
_cell.length_b   1.000
_cell.length_c   1.000
_cell.angle_alpha   90.00
_cell.angle_beta   90.00
_cell.angle_gamma   90.00
#
_symmetry.space_group_name_H-M   'P 1'
#
loop_
_entity.id
_entity.type
_entity.pdbx_description
1 polymer ?
#
loop_
_entity_poly.entity_id
_entity_poly.type
_entity_poly.pdbx_seq_one_letter_code
_entity_poly.pdbx_strand_id
1 'polypeptide(L)'
;MYRPDEAEKRRPSQPAHDQRAPAARGSLLDLLSSDLPEAEQVADKPANARLQPDEPLGASRLQPRAAVATPPVRRESYFPGLNELGNVGVDDIIGWLRDGLLWIVVAVMLCVAAALAYAMTATPRYNVYTDIVVDPSNLNVVSDDVFTSNPQRDAQLLEVESKLRILTSRNVLSRVIDQLHLAEDPEFVKPSAFGSLKSLFSTKAEQQAGNELAAMRALSERVEARREERSFVVVMKVWSEEAAKAVTLSNTIVAAFEQELFQSAAESAGRVAQNLNARLDELRHNVTEAERAVEDFRRKNGLQSTNDGQLVSNQLSNELNTQVLDAQQRFIQADTRYRQMNDAIAQGRTASASEFESVNMTNLREQYNVLQQQIASMQRTYGERHPRLVNARSERTTLEGAMTDEARRILDRAKADMDREQQAFAALRAKASDEKSNVFSDNEAQVQLRDLERDARAKATIYETHLARAQQITERQQIDTTNVRVISRALPPNARSWPPRTLILLAGGAIFGLALGIGLALTLGLWRFLRGRRPAVA
;
A
#
# COMPACT_ATOMS: atom_id res chain seq x y z
N MET A 1 38.19 -39.92 18.16
CA MET A 1 39.64 -39.66 18.37
C MET A 1 39.99 -38.39 17.60
N TYR A 2 40.92 -37.58 18.12
CA TYR A 2 41.59 -36.40 17.53
C TYR A 2 40.94 -35.51 16.43
N ARG A 3 40.89 -34.21 16.77
CA ARG A 3 40.95 -33.01 15.90
C ARG A 3 42.45 -32.76 15.51
N PRO A 4 42.91 -31.59 14.99
CA PRO A 4 42.23 -30.44 14.40
C PRO A 4 42.65 -30.31 12.90
N ASP A 5 42.76 -29.19 12.18
CA ASP A 5 42.46 -27.75 12.39
C ASP A 5 41.95 -27.18 11.01
N GLU A 6 42.13 -25.97 10.48
CA GLU A 6 42.79 -24.69 10.88
C GLU A 6 41.79 -23.52 10.83
N ALA A 7 42.26 -22.28 11.04
CA ALA A 7 41.45 -21.07 10.98
C ALA A 7 42.24 -19.86 10.42
N GLU A 8 41.55 -18.89 9.81
CA GLU A 8 42.01 -17.49 9.90
C GLU A 8 40.85 -16.49 10.08
N LYS A 9 41.23 -15.27 10.47
CA LYS A 9 40.36 -14.15 10.85
C LYS A 9 40.57 -13.00 9.86
N ARG A 10 39.62 -12.06 9.80
CA ARG A 10 39.87 -10.61 9.99
C ARG A 10 38.56 -9.81 9.98
N ARG A 11 38.43 -8.88 10.93
CA ARG A 11 37.52 -7.73 10.92
C ARG A 11 38.33 -6.49 11.33
N PRO A 12 38.29 -5.37 10.60
CA PRO A 12 38.47 -4.03 11.15
C PRO A 12 37.11 -3.52 11.68
N SER A 13 36.91 -3.07 12.93
CA SER A 13 37.59 -2.06 13.75
C SER A 13 37.05 -0.64 13.55
N GLN A 14 36.26 -0.16 14.51
CA GLN A 14 35.92 1.26 14.67
C GLN A 14 37.17 2.07 15.06
N PRO A 15 37.20 3.39 14.77
CA PRO A 15 37.95 4.36 15.55
C PRO A 15 37.02 5.28 16.36
N ALA A 16 37.46 5.67 17.54
CA ALA A 16 36.95 6.83 18.27
C ALA A 16 38.11 7.47 19.04
N HIS A 17 38.34 8.77 18.87
CA HIS A 17 38.88 9.67 19.91
C HIS A 17 38.87 11.15 19.49
N ASP A 18 38.57 11.98 20.48
CA ASP A 18 39.13 13.29 20.82
C ASP A 18 39.18 14.48 19.83
N GLN A 19 38.34 15.47 20.17
CA GLN A 19 38.75 16.82 20.59
C GLN A 19 39.88 17.53 19.81
N ARG A 20 39.50 18.58 19.05
CA ARG A 20 39.98 19.97 19.31
C ARG A 20 39.24 21.04 18.49
N ALA A 21 38.93 22.14 19.16
CA ALA A 21 38.71 23.46 18.57
C ALA A 21 40.10 24.15 18.40
N PRO A 22 40.29 25.30 17.70
CA PRO A 22 39.29 26.38 17.53
C PRO A 22 39.29 27.19 16.20
N ALA A 23 38.38 28.17 16.18
CA ALA A 23 38.49 29.51 15.54
C ALA A 23 38.17 29.72 14.05
N ALA A 24 37.19 30.62 13.85
CA ALA A 24 37.12 31.70 12.85
C ALA A 24 37.06 31.37 11.33
N ARG A 25 35.88 31.58 10.74
CA ARG A 25 35.58 32.67 9.76
C ARG A 25 34.10 32.64 9.31
N GLY A 26 33.61 33.75 8.76
CA GLY A 26 32.37 33.78 7.95
C GLY A 26 31.09 34.26 8.65
N SER A 27 31.05 35.53 9.10
CA SER A 27 29.76 36.23 9.23
C SER A 27 29.22 36.56 7.83
N LEU A 28 27.91 36.38 7.62
CA LEU A 28 27.22 36.70 6.35
C LEU A 28 26.19 37.83 6.52
N LEU A 29 26.47 38.78 7.42
CA LEU A 29 25.58 39.90 7.75
C LEU A 29 26.27 41.27 7.79
N ASP A 30 27.49 41.37 7.24
CA ASP A 30 28.31 42.59 7.29
C ASP A 30 28.88 42.92 5.91
N LEU A 31 28.02 43.45 5.02
CA LEU A 31 28.44 43.92 3.69
C LEU A 31 27.44 44.89 3.01
N LEU A 32 26.88 45.86 3.75
CA LEU A 32 26.54 47.17 3.17
C LEU A 32 26.34 48.28 4.23
N SER A 33 27.46 48.77 4.78
CA SER A 33 27.63 50.19 5.07
C SER A 33 28.22 50.86 3.79
N SER A 34 28.29 52.18 3.59
CA SER A 34 28.00 53.35 4.43
C SER A 34 27.72 54.57 3.50
N ASP A 35 28.03 55.79 3.96
CA ASP A 35 28.37 57.01 3.18
C ASP A 35 27.19 57.88 2.69
N LEU A 36 27.15 59.21 2.92
CA LEU A 36 28.09 60.17 3.59
C LEU A 36 27.32 61.29 4.35
N PRO A 37 27.97 62.08 5.24
CA PRO A 37 27.34 63.08 6.12
C PRO A 37 27.79 64.55 5.88
N GLU A 38 27.12 65.50 6.55
CA GLU A 38 27.62 66.81 7.03
C GLU A 38 26.88 67.08 8.38
N ALA A 39 27.49 67.48 9.50
CA ALA A 39 28.39 68.61 9.82
C ALA A 39 27.62 69.96 9.98
N GLU A 40 27.89 70.84 10.95
CA GLU A 40 28.88 70.81 12.05
C GLU A 40 28.39 71.53 13.33
N GLN A 41 29.31 71.96 14.21
CA GLN A 41 29.07 72.40 15.60
C GLN A 41 29.14 73.93 15.81
N VAL A 42 29.31 74.31 17.08
CA VAL A 42 29.85 75.58 17.63
C VAL A 42 28.81 76.62 18.03
N ALA A 43 29.18 77.41 19.05
CA ALA A 43 28.31 78.22 19.88
C ALA A 43 28.69 79.72 19.82
N ASP A 44 28.14 80.44 20.79
CA ASP A 44 28.53 81.77 21.28
C ASP A 44 27.81 83.01 20.71
N LYS A 45 27.81 84.05 21.54
CA LYS A 45 27.15 85.35 21.41
C LYS A 45 28.15 86.35 20.81
N PRO A 46 27.73 87.40 20.09
CA PRO A 46 27.58 88.67 20.80
C PRO A 46 26.62 89.72 20.14
N ALA A 47 26.62 90.91 20.75
CA ALA A 47 26.53 92.24 20.13
C ALA A 47 25.18 92.82 19.66
N ASN A 48 24.97 94.08 20.07
CA ASN A 48 23.99 95.03 19.52
C ASN A 48 24.66 95.94 18.48
N ALA A 49 23.94 96.43 17.47
CA ALA A 49 24.03 97.78 16.85
C ALA A 49 23.13 97.82 15.61
N ARG A 50 22.08 98.66 15.55
CA ARG A 50 22.09 100.10 15.22
C ARG A 50 22.68 100.46 13.85
N LEU A 51 21.80 100.92 12.95
CA LEU A 51 22.09 102.03 12.04
C LEU A 51 20.93 103.05 12.06
N GLN A 52 21.30 104.32 11.93
CA GLN A 52 20.52 105.55 11.76
C GLN A 52 21.24 106.35 10.64
N PRO A 53 20.73 107.51 10.14
CA PRO A 53 19.44 108.16 10.37
C PRO A 53 18.62 108.16 9.04
N ASP A 54 17.71 109.09 8.68
CA ASP A 54 17.90 110.53 8.46
C ASP A 54 16.69 111.41 8.87
N GLU A 55 16.96 112.72 8.87
CA GLU A 55 16.10 113.87 9.23
C GLU A 55 15.11 114.30 8.08
N PRO A 56 14.31 115.40 8.16
CA PRO A 56 14.31 116.51 9.14
C PRO A 56 12.94 117.00 9.72
N LEU A 57 13.06 117.78 10.81
CA LEU A 57 12.34 119.02 11.20
C LEU A 57 10.82 119.21 10.88
N GLY A 58 9.99 119.49 11.90
CA GLY A 58 8.53 119.69 11.69
C GLY A 58 7.66 120.38 12.77
N ALA A 59 8.18 121.32 13.58
CA ALA A 59 7.43 122.32 14.38
C ALA A 59 6.55 121.93 15.61
N SER A 60 6.36 122.94 16.48
CA SER A 60 5.27 123.15 17.46
C SER A 60 5.16 122.27 18.73
N ARG A 61 5.61 122.86 19.85
CA ARG A 61 5.30 122.46 21.24
C ARG A 61 3.80 122.58 21.54
N LEU A 62 3.21 121.62 22.25
CA LEU A 62 2.23 121.85 23.33
C LEU A 62 2.31 120.71 24.36
N GLN A 63 1.94 120.98 25.62
CA GLN A 63 2.06 120.02 26.74
C GLN A 63 0.89 119.01 26.80
N PRO A 64 1.10 117.82 27.40
CA PRO A 64 0.18 116.69 27.24
C PRO A 64 -1.11 116.83 28.04
N ARG A 65 -2.24 116.68 27.35
CA ARG A 65 -3.57 116.45 27.93
C ARG A 65 -3.75 114.95 28.18
N ALA A 66 -4.32 114.58 29.33
CA ALA A 66 -4.34 113.19 29.82
C ALA A 66 -4.83 112.17 28.78
N ALA A 67 -3.97 111.21 28.43
CA ALA A 67 -4.28 110.12 27.53
C ALA A 67 -5.13 109.04 28.23
N VAL A 68 -6.08 108.46 27.50
CA VAL A 68 -7.03 107.47 28.03
C VAL A 68 -6.32 106.14 28.33
N ALA A 69 -6.52 105.60 29.54
CA ALA A 69 -6.09 104.25 29.88
C ALA A 69 -6.94 103.22 29.11
N THR A 70 -6.31 102.43 28.24
CA THR A 70 -6.95 101.30 27.58
C THR A 70 -7.16 100.15 28.58
N PRO A 71 -8.38 99.59 28.72
CA PRO A 71 -8.65 98.54 29.68
C PRO A 71 -8.02 97.19 29.26
N PRO A 72 -7.63 96.33 30.21
CA PRO A 72 -7.05 95.03 29.90
C PRO A 72 -8.08 94.09 29.26
N VAL A 73 -7.69 93.41 28.17
CA VAL A 73 -8.52 92.39 27.50
C VAL A 73 -8.65 91.16 28.40
N ARG A 74 -9.76 91.12 29.16
CA ARG A 74 -10.09 90.02 30.06
C ARG A 74 -10.52 88.79 29.26
N ARG A 75 -9.60 87.84 29.04
CA ARG A 75 -9.95 86.51 28.53
C ARG A 75 -10.75 85.75 29.59
N GLU A 76 -12.02 85.49 29.34
CA GLU A 76 -12.84 84.65 30.20
C GLU A 76 -12.43 83.17 30.02
N SER A 77 -11.86 82.58 31.07
CA SER A 77 -11.56 81.15 31.12
C SER A 77 -12.80 80.36 31.54
N TYR A 78 -13.54 79.83 30.57
CA TYR A 78 -14.77 79.05 30.77
C TYR A 78 -14.59 77.78 31.65
N PHE A 79 -13.35 77.36 31.88
CA PHE A 79 -12.98 76.28 32.81
C PHE A 79 -11.79 76.72 33.69
N PRO A 80 -12.02 77.34 34.87
CA PRO A 80 -10.93 77.81 35.73
C PRO A 80 -10.07 76.66 36.29
N GLY A 81 -10.65 75.47 36.49
CA GLY A 81 -9.94 74.32 37.06
C GLY A 81 -8.85 73.70 36.18
N LEU A 82 -8.76 74.08 34.89
CA LEU A 82 -7.67 73.60 34.00
C LEU A 82 -6.29 74.01 34.51
N ASN A 83 -6.17 75.14 35.20
CA ASN A 83 -4.91 75.62 35.76
C ASN A 83 -4.57 74.96 37.13
N GLU A 84 -5.55 74.34 37.80
CA GLU A 84 -5.35 73.67 39.10
C GLU A 84 -5.13 72.14 38.96
N LEU A 85 -5.12 71.59 37.74
CA LEU A 85 -4.94 70.16 37.46
C LEU A 85 -3.65 69.54 38.05
N GLY A 86 -2.59 70.34 38.26
CA GLY A 86 -1.35 69.89 38.89
C GLY A 86 -1.41 69.72 40.42
N ASN A 87 -2.48 70.20 41.06
CA ASN A 87 -2.66 70.19 42.52
C ASN A 87 -3.72 69.19 43.01
N VAL A 88 -4.26 68.32 42.14
CA VAL A 88 -5.31 67.34 42.52
C VAL A 88 -4.77 66.38 43.58
N GLY A 89 -5.31 66.47 44.80
CA GLY A 89 -4.91 65.63 45.93
C GLY A 89 -5.59 64.27 45.94
N VAL A 90 -5.06 63.35 46.75
CA VAL A 90 -5.75 62.08 47.05
C VAL A 90 -7.10 62.36 47.73
N ASP A 91 -7.17 63.42 48.55
CA ASP A 91 -8.38 63.87 49.23
C ASP A 91 -9.47 64.38 48.26
N ASP A 92 -9.10 65.02 47.15
CA ASP A 92 -10.07 65.40 46.09
C ASP A 92 -10.69 64.16 45.44
N ILE A 93 -9.87 63.15 45.14
CA ILE A 93 -10.31 61.88 44.55
C ILE A 93 -11.26 61.14 45.51
N ILE A 94 -10.92 61.10 46.80
CA ILE A 94 -11.79 60.54 47.85
C ILE A 94 -13.10 61.34 47.97
N GLY A 95 -13.02 62.68 47.90
CA GLY A 95 -14.19 63.57 47.89
C GLY A 95 -15.13 63.30 46.70
N TRP A 96 -14.59 63.19 45.48
CA TRP A 96 -15.37 62.86 44.28
C TRP A 96 -16.00 61.47 44.37
N LEU A 97 -15.30 60.50 44.96
CA LEU A 97 -15.82 59.14 45.17
C LEU A 97 -16.95 59.11 46.19
N ARG A 98 -16.83 59.90 47.27
CA ARG A 98 -17.86 60.02 48.33
C ARG A 98 -19.10 60.76 47.84
N ASP A 99 -18.93 61.90 47.18
CA ASP A 99 -20.04 62.67 46.59
C ASP A 99 -20.67 61.92 45.40
N GLY A 100 -19.90 61.06 44.73
CA GLY A 100 -20.36 60.15 43.67
C GLY A 100 -20.98 58.83 44.15
N LEU A 101 -20.97 58.52 45.45
CA LEU A 101 -21.36 57.21 46.01
C LEU A 101 -22.75 56.74 45.54
N LEU A 102 -23.72 57.66 45.43
CA LEU A 102 -25.07 57.36 44.95
C LEU A 102 -25.05 56.85 43.49
N TRP A 103 -24.21 57.44 42.63
CA TRP A 103 -24.04 56.99 41.25
C TRP A 103 -23.31 55.64 41.17
N ILE A 104 -22.38 55.36 42.08
CA ILE A 104 -21.73 54.04 42.20
C ILE A 104 -22.78 52.98 42.55
N VAL A 105 -23.61 53.22 43.58
CA VAL A 105 -24.68 52.29 44.00
C VAL A 105 -25.72 52.08 42.90
N VAL A 106 -26.14 53.15 42.19
CA VAL A 106 -27.07 53.05 41.06
C VAL A 106 -26.47 52.26 39.89
N ALA A 107 -25.19 52.48 39.55
CA ALA A 107 -24.51 51.74 38.49
C ALA A 107 -24.36 50.24 38.83
N VAL A 108 -24.01 49.91 40.08
CA VAL A 108 -23.99 48.54 40.60
C VAL A 108 -25.38 47.91 40.50
N MET A 109 -26.42 48.55 41.04
CA MET A 109 -27.79 48.03 41.02
C MET A 109 -28.32 47.81 39.60
N LEU A 110 -28.03 48.72 38.66
CA LEU A 110 -28.43 48.60 37.26
C LEU A 110 -27.70 47.44 36.56
N CYS A 111 -26.39 47.28 36.76
CA CYS A 111 -25.64 46.18 36.17
C CYS A 111 -26.01 44.81 36.78
N VAL A 112 -26.33 44.77 38.07
CA VAL A 112 -26.84 43.57 38.77
C VAL A 112 -28.25 43.22 38.27
N ALA A 113 -29.13 44.20 38.07
CA ALA A 113 -30.46 43.98 37.50
C ALA A 113 -30.39 43.50 36.03
N ALA A 114 -29.50 44.09 35.22
CA ALA A 114 -29.25 43.65 33.85
C ALA A 114 -28.69 42.21 33.80
N ALA A 115 -27.77 41.86 34.70
CA ALA A 115 -27.27 40.50 34.84
C ALA A 115 -28.37 39.52 35.27
N LEU A 116 -29.25 39.90 36.21
CA LEU A 116 -30.39 39.08 36.61
C LEU A 116 -31.35 38.83 35.44
N ALA A 117 -31.72 39.89 34.71
CA ALA A 117 -32.58 39.78 33.52
C ALA A 117 -31.95 38.88 32.45
N TYR A 118 -30.66 39.03 32.17
CA TYR A 118 -29.93 38.15 31.25
C TYR A 118 -29.90 36.69 31.72
N ALA A 119 -29.71 36.45 33.03
CA ALA A 119 -29.67 35.10 33.60
C ALA A 119 -31.02 34.36 33.57
N MET A 120 -32.13 35.09 33.35
CA MET A 120 -33.48 34.57 33.17
C MET A 120 -33.92 34.50 31.70
N THR A 121 -33.40 35.36 30.82
CA THR A 121 -33.76 35.40 29.38
C THR A 121 -32.84 34.61 28.46
N ALA A 122 -31.60 34.32 28.88
CA ALA A 122 -30.66 33.55 28.09
C ALA A 122 -30.99 32.04 28.12
N THR A 123 -31.17 31.46 26.93
CA THR A 123 -31.42 30.01 26.72
C THR A 123 -30.37 29.16 27.46
N PRO A 124 -30.77 28.19 28.30
CA PRO A 124 -29.82 27.29 28.94
C PRO A 124 -29.16 26.41 27.87
N ARG A 125 -27.90 26.05 28.09
CA ARG A 125 -27.19 25.05 27.27
C ARG A 125 -26.62 23.97 28.17
N TYR A 126 -26.87 22.73 27.81
CA TYR A 126 -26.40 21.54 28.50
C TYR A 126 -25.36 20.84 27.62
N ASN A 127 -24.09 20.94 28.01
CA ASN A 127 -23.00 20.23 27.34
C ASN A 127 -22.96 18.78 27.84
N VAL A 128 -22.85 17.83 26.92
CA VAL A 128 -22.43 16.45 27.20
C VAL A 128 -21.08 16.15 26.57
N TYR A 129 -20.39 15.16 27.11
CA TYR A 129 -19.09 14.69 26.68
C TYR A 129 -19.15 13.17 26.47
N THR A 130 -18.48 12.69 25.43
CA THR A 130 -18.37 11.27 25.06
C THR A 130 -16.93 11.01 24.62
N ASP A 131 -16.24 10.12 25.30
CA ASP A 131 -14.84 9.79 25.02
C ASP A 131 -14.74 8.57 24.11
N ILE A 132 -14.05 8.72 22.98
CA ILE A 132 -13.92 7.71 21.93
C ILE A 132 -12.42 7.43 21.74
N VAL A 133 -11.97 6.18 21.90
CA VAL A 133 -10.61 5.80 21.48
C VAL A 133 -10.63 5.37 20.02
N VAL A 134 -9.68 5.89 19.25
CA VAL A 134 -9.34 5.38 17.91
C VAL A 134 -8.05 4.58 18.05
N ASP A 135 -8.11 3.28 17.83
CA ASP A 135 -6.92 2.43 18.01
C ASP A 135 -6.04 2.48 16.74
N PRO A 136 -4.75 2.84 16.84
CA PRO A 136 -3.83 2.82 15.70
C PRO A 136 -3.34 1.41 15.34
N SER A 137 -3.63 0.39 16.15
CA SER A 137 -3.32 -1.00 15.81
C SER A 137 -4.33 -1.54 14.81
N ASN A 138 -4.05 -1.32 13.53
CA ASN A 138 -4.80 -1.92 12.44
C ASN A 138 -4.81 -3.45 12.60
N LEU A 139 -6.02 -4.02 12.65
CA LEU A 139 -6.26 -5.44 12.91
C LEU A 139 -5.85 -6.30 11.69
N ASN A 140 -4.55 -6.45 11.48
CA ASN A 140 -3.94 -7.19 10.37
C ASN A 140 -4.09 -8.71 10.55
N VAL A 141 -5.34 -9.19 10.47
CA VAL A 141 -5.71 -10.63 10.47
C VAL A 141 -5.19 -11.37 9.22
N VAL A 142 -4.72 -10.63 8.21
CA VAL A 142 -3.91 -11.14 7.09
C VAL A 142 -2.69 -10.22 6.96
N SER A 143 -1.50 -10.80 6.91
CA SER A 143 -0.24 -10.08 6.72
C SER A 143 0.05 -9.82 5.24
N ASP A 144 0.05 -8.56 4.83
CA ASP A 144 0.66 -8.15 3.56
C ASP A 144 2.18 -8.02 3.73
N ASP A 145 2.86 -9.16 3.86
CA ASP A 145 4.30 -9.28 4.17
C ASP A 145 5.25 -8.63 3.13
N VAL A 146 4.71 -8.11 2.02
CA VAL A 146 5.45 -7.36 0.99
C VAL A 146 5.62 -5.88 1.35
N PHE A 147 4.74 -5.31 2.19
CA PHE A 147 4.77 -3.89 2.56
C PHE A 147 4.64 -3.67 4.06
N THR A 148 5.71 -3.99 4.80
CA THR A 148 5.92 -3.54 6.18
C THR A 148 6.21 -2.03 6.23
N SER A 149 5.22 -1.25 5.81
CA SER A 149 5.16 0.20 6.03
C SER A 149 4.97 0.46 7.52
N ASN A 150 6.07 0.38 8.28
CA ASN A 150 6.14 0.75 9.69
C ASN A 150 5.55 2.17 9.85
N PRO A 151 4.33 2.33 10.41
CA PRO A 151 3.65 3.61 10.34
C PRO A 151 4.34 4.57 11.31
N GLN A 152 5.19 5.43 10.77
CA GLN A 152 5.85 6.49 11.51
C GLN A 152 4.76 7.26 12.28
N ARG A 153 5.00 7.56 13.57
CA ARG A 153 3.94 8.00 14.52
C ARG A 153 3.07 9.14 13.97
N ASP A 154 3.66 10.02 13.18
CA ASP A 154 2.99 11.13 12.50
C ASP A 154 1.84 10.64 11.60
N ALA A 155 2.03 9.56 10.83
CA ALA A 155 1.00 8.98 9.97
C ALA A 155 -0.19 8.42 10.77
N GLN A 156 0.07 7.81 11.94
CA GLN A 156 -0.99 7.34 12.85
C GLN A 156 -1.81 8.51 13.42
N LEU A 157 -1.16 9.65 13.71
CA LEU A 157 -1.84 10.86 14.16
C LEU A 157 -2.70 11.48 13.05
N LEU A 158 -2.20 11.53 11.80
CA LEU A 158 -2.98 11.96 10.64
C LEU A 158 -4.21 11.06 10.40
N GLU A 159 -4.13 9.76 10.68
CA GLU A 159 -5.27 8.84 10.58
C GLU A 159 -6.36 9.17 11.61
N VAL A 160 -5.99 9.45 12.86
CA VAL A 160 -6.96 9.87 13.90
C VAL A 160 -7.56 11.23 13.56
N GLU A 161 -6.79 12.17 13.04
CA GLU A 161 -7.29 13.49 12.61
C GLU A 161 -8.20 13.40 11.37
N SER A 162 -7.96 12.43 10.49
CA SER A 162 -8.86 12.10 9.38
C SER A 162 -10.18 11.49 9.88
N LYS A 163 -10.13 10.54 10.81
CA LYS A 163 -11.32 9.95 11.46
C LYS A 163 -12.11 10.99 12.27
N LEU A 164 -11.43 11.92 12.95
CA LEU A 164 -12.04 13.08 13.62
C LEU A 164 -12.80 13.98 12.63
N ARG A 165 -12.31 14.11 11.39
CA ARG A 165 -13.01 14.86 10.34
C ARG A 165 -14.23 14.12 9.80
N ILE A 166 -14.24 12.78 9.80
CA ILE A 166 -15.42 11.97 9.47
C ILE A 166 -16.52 12.13 10.54
N LEU A 167 -16.16 12.13 11.83
CA LEU A 167 -17.10 12.37 12.95
C LEU A 167 -17.84 13.72 12.85
N THR A 168 -17.20 14.73 12.23
CA THR A 168 -17.77 16.07 11.97
C THR A 168 -18.15 16.30 10.50
N SER A 169 -18.32 15.22 9.73
CA SER A 169 -18.64 15.28 8.29
C SER A 169 -20.14 15.50 8.04
N ARG A 170 -20.47 15.99 6.83
CA ARG A 170 -21.87 16.16 6.41
C ARG A 170 -22.65 14.84 6.45
N ASN A 171 -22.02 13.72 6.10
CA ASN A 171 -22.70 12.42 6.03
C ASN A 171 -23.19 11.96 7.40
N VAL A 172 -22.30 11.97 8.40
CA VAL A 172 -22.64 11.64 9.81
C VAL A 172 -23.71 12.60 10.33
N LEU A 173 -23.52 13.91 10.15
CA LEU A 173 -24.49 14.90 10.64
C LEU A 173 -25.85 14.81 9.93
N SER A 174 -25.90 14.45 8.64
CA SER A 174 -27.15 14.25 7.90
C SER A 174 -27.91 13.05 8.47
N ARG A 175 -27.23 11.90 8.61
CA ARG A 175 -27.82 10.68 9.18
C ARG A 175 -28.43 10.94 10.57
N VAL A 176 -27.81 11.80 11.38
CA VAL A 176 -28.34 12.24 12.69
C VAL A 176 -29.57 13.16 12.55
N ILE A 177 -29.57 14.10 11.60
CA ILE A 177 -30.71 14.99 11.31
C ILE A 177 -31.91 14.19 10.81
N ASP A 178 -31.67 13.21 9.95
CA ASP A 178 -32.70 12.32 9.40
C ASP A 178 -33.27 11.40 10.48
N GLN A 179 -32.40 10.79 11.30
CA GLN A 179 -32.79 9.83 12.35
C GLN A 179 -33.47 10.47 13.57
N LEU A 180 -33.20 11.74 13.88
CA LEU A 180 -33.83 12.50 14.97
C LEU A 180 -34.82 13.57 14.47
N HIS A 181 -35.11 13.60 13.16
CA HIS A 181 -35.98 14.58 12.50
C HIS A 181 -35.68 16.05 12.86
N LEU A 182 -34.40 16.41 12.98
CA LEU A 182 -33.97 17.75 13.44
C LEU A 182 -34.34 18.89 12.48
N ALA A 183 -34.76 18.58 11.25
CA ALA A 183 -35.35 19.53 10.30
C ALA A 183 -36.78 19.99 10.67
N GLU A 184 -37.40 19.35 11.67
CA GLU A 184 -38.69 19.73 12.25
C GLU A 184 -38.56 20.31 13.68
N ASP A 185 -37.39 20.18 14.32
CA ASP A 185 -37.14 20.66 15.68
C ASP A 185 -36.90 22.19 15.71
N PRO A 186 -37.73 22.99 16.42
CA PRO A 186 -37.57 24.45 16.50
C PRO A 186 -36.27 24.90 17.20
N GLU A 187 -35.59 24.01 17.93
CA GLU A 187 -34.29 24.27 18.55
C GLU A 187 -33.15 24.36 17.50
N PHE A 188 -33.33 23.69 16.35
CA PHE A 188 -32.39 23.63 15.23
C PHE A 188 -32.86 24.49 14.05
N VAL A 189 -34.15 24.42 13.69
CA VAL A 189 -34.76 25.25 12.64
C VAL A 189 -35.52 26.41 13.28
N LYS A 190 -34.79 27.49 13.59
CA LYS A 190 -35.38 28.70 14.17
C LYS A 190 -36.47 29.29 13.26
N PRO A 191 -37.73 29.43 13.71
CA PRO A 191 -38.80 30.02 12.92
C PRO A 191 -38.55 31.53 12.74
N SER A 192 -37.97 31.92 11.60
CA SER A 192 -37.77 33.32 11.24
C SER A 192 -39.13 33.99 11.01
N ALA A 193 -39.35 35.17 11.62
CA ALA A 193 -40.58 35.93 11.45
C ALA A 193 -40.85 36.35 9.99
N PHE A 194 -39.80 36.46 9.16
CA PHE A 194 -39.92 36.66 7.71
C PHE A 194 -40.03 35.35 6.91
N GLY A 195 -39.70 34.20 7.53
CA GLY A 195 -39.83 32.87 6.93
C GLY A 195 -41.30 32.52 6.62
N SER A 196 -42.23 32.90 7.51
CA SER A 196 -43.67 32.67 7.35
C SER A 196 -44.26 33.36 6.12
N LEU A 197 -43.68 34.48 5.68
CA LEU A 197 -44.07 35.13 4.42
C LEU A 197 -43.49 34.40 3.21
N LYS A 198 -42.26 33.87 3.31
CA LYS A 198 -41.61 33.13 2.23
C LYS A 198 -42.25 31.76 2.00
N SER A 199 -42.73 31.08 3.05
CA SER A 199 -43.41 29.78 2.96
C SER A 199 -44.74 29.81 2.20
N LEU A 200 -45.28 30.99 1.88
CA LEU A 200 -46.44 31.14 0.98
C LEU A 200 -46.06 31.11 -0.51
N PHE A 201 -44.76 31.16 -0.84
CA PHE A 201 -44.24 31.22 -2.21
C PHE A 201 -43.23 30.11 -2.55
N SER A 202 -42.62 29.44 -1.57
CA SER A 202 -41.72 28.29 -1.79
C SER A 202 -42.46 26.95 -1.85
N THR A 203 -41.93 26.00 -2.63
CA THR A 203 -42.51 24.64 -2.67
C THR A 203 -42.17 23.83 -1.40
N LYS A 204 -42.98 22.82 -1.06
CA LYS A 204 -42.74 21.98 0.14
C LYS A 204 -41.35 21.33 0.13
N ALA A 205 -40.87 20.88 -1.03
CA ALA A 205 -39.54 20.28 -1.19
C ALA A 205 -38.41 21.29 -0.98
N GLU A 206 -38.54 22.49 -1.54
CA GLU A 206 -37.59 23.60 -1.36
C GLU A 206 -37.50 24.04 0.10
N GLN A 207 -38.64 24.10 0.80
CA GLN A 207 -38.68 24.44 2.22
C GLN A 207 -38.08 23.33 3.10
N GLN A 208 -38.32 22.04 2.77
CA GLN A 208 -37.72 20.93 3.51
C GLN A 208 -36.18 20.89 3.34
N ALA A 209 -35.66 21.10 2.13
CA ALA A 209 -34.22 21.24 1.89
C ALA A 209 -33.62 22.49 2.60
N GLY A 210 -34.39 23.59 2.68
CA GLY A 210 -34.03 24.77 3.45
C GLY A 210 -33.93 24.51 4.96
N ASN A 211 -34.86 23.74 5.51
CA ASN A 211 -34.87 23.30 6.91
C ASN A 211 -33.72 22.33 7.22
N GLU A 212 -33.49 21.33 6.36
CA GLU A 212 -32.36 20.39 6.48
C GLU A 212 -31.02 21.15 6.52
N LEU A 213 -30.82 22.12 5.61
CA LEU A 213 -29.61 22.94 5.58
C LEU A 213 -29.50 23.89 6.79
N ALA A 214 -30.62 24.30 7.40
CA ALA A 214 -30.60 25.05 8.66
C ALA A 214 -30.21 24.16 9.84
N ALA A 215 -30.81 22.97 9.96
CA ALA A 215 -30.48 21.96 10.97
C ALA A 215 -29.02 21.50 10.84
N MET A 216 -28.50 21.34 9.62
CA MET A 216 -27.10 21.02 9.33
C MET A 216 -26.13 22.07 9.90
N ARG A 217 -26.40 23.36 9.65
CA ARG A 217 -25.60 24.45 10.23
C ARG A 217 -25.69 24.44 11.76
N ALA A 218 -26.91 24.44 12.30
CA ALA A 218 -27.14 24.46 13.74
C ALA A 218 -26.45 23.27 14.44
N LEU A 219 -26.54 22.05 13.90
CA LEU A 219 -25.87 20.87 14.44
C LEU A 219 -24.35 20.97 14.31
N SER A 220 -23.81 21.49 13.20
CA SER A 220 -22.37 21.71 13.04
C SER A 220 -21.79 22.76 14.01
N GLU A 221 -22.59 23.72 14.48
CA GLU A 221 -22.24 24.67 15.56
C GLU A 221 -22.42 24.08 16.98
N ARG A 222 -23.11 22.93 17.08
CA ARG A 222 -23.44 22.24 18.34
C ARG A 222 -22.53 21.05 18.66
N VAL A 223 -21.88 20.48 17.63
CA VAL A 223 -20.97 19.34 17.74
C VAL A 223 -19.53 19.80 17.61
N GLU A 224 -18.75 19.63 18.68
CA GLU A 224 -17.32 19.93 18.72
C GLU A 224 -16.56 18.66 19.11
N ALA A 225 -15.70 18.16 18.22
CA ALA A 225 -14.83 17.02 18.52
C ALA A 225 -13.36 17.47 18.53
N ARG A 226 -12.62 17.10 19.57
CA ARG A 226 -11.18 17.39 19.71
C ARG A 226 -10.43 16.14 20.14
N ARG A 227 -9.21 15.95 19.65
CA ARG A 227 -8.29 14.91 20.14
C ARG A 227 -7.57 15.43 21.38
N GLU A 228 -7.48 14.62 22.43
CA GLU A 228 -6.77 14.97 23.66
C GLU A 228 -5.25 14.98 23.42
N GLU A 229 -4.53 15.89 24.07
CA GLU A 229 -3.10 16.07 23.82
C GLU A 229 -2.30 14.78 24.11
N ARG A 230 -1.40 14.43 23.19
CA ARG A 230 -0.54 13.24 23.26
C ARG A 230 -1.30 11.90 23.41
N SER A 231 -2.59 11.90 23.09
CA SER A 231 -3.50 10.75 23.23
C SER A 231 -4.20 10.42 21.91
N PHE A 232 -4.66 9.17 21.80
CA PHE A 232 -5.54 8.67 20.72
C PHE A 232 -7.04 8.74 21.09
N VAL A 233 -7.36 9.37 22.23
CA VAL A 233 -8.74 9.64 22.65
C VAL A 233 -9.24 10.92 21.99
N VAL A 234 -10.42 10.83 21.37
CA VAL A 234 -11.24 11.93 20.89
C VAL A 234 -12.33 12.20 21.92
N VAL A 235 -12.38 13.42 22.43
CA VAL A 235 -13.47 13.92 23.26
C VAL A 235 -14.47 14.61 22.34
N MET A 236 -15.66 14.02 22.20
CA MET A 236 -16.78 14.66 21.50
C MET A 236 -17.67 15.39 22.51
N LYS A 237 -17.81 16.69 22.31
CA LYS A 237 -18.67 17.60 23.08
C LYS A 237 -19.87 17.99 22.24
N VAL A 238 -21.07 17.82 22.77
CA VAL A 238 -22.34 18.18 22.10
C VAL A 238 -23.16 19.04 23.05
N TRP A 239 -23.90 20.04 22.55
CA TRP A 239 -24.81 20.84 23.37
C TRP A 239 -26.22 20.99 22.78
N SER A 240 -27.22 21.05 23.67
CA SER A 240 -28.63 21.30 23.39
C SER A 240 -29.25 22.10 24.54
N GLU A 241 -30.44 22.65 24.32
CA GLU A 241 -31.24 23.35 25.32
C GLU A 241 -31.91 22.39 26.33
N GLU A 242 -31.93 21.08 26.04
CA GLU A 242 -32.40 20.02 26.95
C GLU A 242 -31.31 18.99 27.26
N ALA A 243 -31.14 18.64 28.54
CA ALA A 243 -30.14 17.68 29.00
C ALA A 243 -30.33 16.25 28.46
N ALA A 244 -31.58 15.79 28.31
CA ALA A 244 -31.90 14.49 27.73
C ALA A 244 -31.62 14.48 26.21
N LYS A 245 -32.06 15.52 25.49
CA LYS A 245 -31.79 15.66 24.05
C LYS A 245 -30.29 15.73 23.75
N ALA A 246 -29.49 16.43 24.58
CA ALA A 246 -28.04 16.46 24.46
C ALA A 246 -27.41 15.04 24.49
N VAL A 247 -27.83 14.20 25.45
CA VAL A 247 -27.39 12.79 25.54
C VAL A 247 -27.82 11.98 24.32
N THR A 248 -29.06 12.14 23.86
CA THR A 248 -29.58 11.45 22.67
C THR A 248 -28.81 11.83 21.40
N LEU A 249 -28.60 13.12 21.17
CA LEU A 249 -27.78 13.65 20.06
C LEU A 249 -26.39 13.03 20.08
N SER A 250 -25.71 13.06 21.23
CA SER A 250 -24.35 12.51 21.36
C SER A 250 -24.28 11.02 21.05
N ASN A 251 -25.18 10.20 21.59
CA ASN A 251 -25.23 8.76 21.28
C ASN A 251 -25.55 8.49 19.79
N THR A 252 -26.43 9.30 19.18
CA THR A 252 -26.82 9.12 17.77
C THR A 252 -25.67 9.52 16.82
N ILE A 253 -24.92 10.59 17.14
CA ILE A 253 -23.73 10.98 16.36
C ILE A 253 -22.66 9.87 16.39
N VAL A 254 -22.44 9.23 17.55
CA VAL A 254 -21.52 8.09 17.65
C VAL A 254 -21.98 6.92 16.78
N ALA A 255 -23.24 6.49 16.89
CA ALA A 255 -23.76 5.37 16.11
C ALA A 255 -23.71 5.66 14.59
N ALA A 256 -24.04 6.89 14.18
CA ALA A 256 -23.94 7.33 12.79
C ALA A 256 -22.49 7.36 12.29
N PHE A 257 -21.52 7.70 13.15
CA PHE A 257 -20.08 7.69 12.86
C PHE A 257 -19.49 6.28 12.76
N GLU A 258 -19.82 5.38 13.69
CA GLU A 258 -19.44 3.96 13.64
C GLU A 258 -19.96 3.32 12.34
N GLN A 259 -21.23 3.57 11.98
CA GLN A 259 -21.82 3.11 10.73
C GLN A 259 -21.18 3.75 9.47
N GLU A 260 -20.78 5.02 9.52
CA GLU A 260 -20.10 5.69 8.39
C GLU A 260 -18.69 5.14 8.15
N LEU A 261 -17.96 4.84 9.22
CA LEU A 261 -16.65 4.20 9.11
C LEU A 261 -16.77 2.78 8.53
N PHE A 262 -17.70 1.98 9.03
CA PHE A 262 -17.99 0.65 8.49
C PHE A 262 -18.36 0.73 7.00
N GLN A 263 -19.29 1.62 6.62
CA GLN A 263 -19.73 1.78 5.24
C GLN A 263 -18.57 2.23 4.32
N SER A 264 -17.78 3.23 4.74
CA SER A 264 -16.63 3.72 3.98
C SER A 264 -15.53 2.66 3.80
N ALA A 265 -15.32 1.81 4.82
CA ALA A 265 -14.43 0.65 4.73
C ALA A 265 -14.97 -0.41 3.76
N ALA A 266 -16.25 -0.77 3.87
CA ALA A 266 -16.90 -1.77 3.02
C ALA A 266 -16.98 -1.33 1.54
N GLU A 267 -17.26 -0.05 1.25
CA GLU A 267 -17.22 0.51 -0.10
C GLU A 267 -15.80 0.55 -0.68
N SER A 268 -14.79 0.73 0.17
CA SER A 268 -13.38 0.70 -0.25
C SER A 268 -12.90 -0.72 -0.51
N ALA A 269 -13.24 -1.69 0.35
CA ALA A 269 -13.00 -3.11 0.12
C ALA A 269 -13.73 -3.61 -1.15
N GLY A 270 -14.99 -3.20 -1.35
CA GLY A 270 -15.78 -3.54 -2.53
C GLY A 270 -15.18 -3.02 -3.84
N ARG A 271 -14.64 -1.79 -3.86
CA ARG A 271 -13.91 -1.26 -5.03
C ARG A 271 -12.62 -2.04 -5.33
N VAL A 272 -11.88 -2.46 -4.31
CA VAL A 272 -10.70 -3.33 -4.48
C VAL A 272 -11.09 -4.71 -4.98
N ALA A 273 -12.15 -5.32 -4.45
CA ALA A 273 -12.68 -6.60 -4.90
C ALA A 273 -13.16 -6.54 -6.36
N GLN A 274 -13.86 -5.47 -6.77
CA GLN A 274 -14.26 -5.25 -8.17
C GLN A 274 -13.06 -5.17 -9.13
N ASN A 275 -12.02 -4.42 -8.75
CA ASN A 275 -10.79 -4.31 -9.55
C ASN A 275 -10.06 -5.67 -9.66
N LEU A 276 -9.95 -6.38 -8.54
CA LEU A 276 -9.31 -7.70 -8.48
C LEU A 276 -10.10 -8.77 -9.23
N ASN A 277 -11.44 -8.72 -9.23
CA ASN A 277 -12.29 -9.61 -10.03
C ASN A 277 -12.10 -9.37 -11.54
N ALA A 278 -12.03 -8.11 -11.99
CA ALA A 278 -11.71 -7.81 -13.38
C ALA A 278 -10.32 -8.32 -13.79
N ARG A 279 -9.33 -8.25 -12.88
CA ARG A 279 -8.00 -8.84 -13.09
C ARG A 279 -8.02 -10.38 -13.06
N LEU A 280 -8.92 -11.00 -12.30
CA LEU A 280 -9.09 -12.46 -12.26
C LEU A 280 -9.66 -13.02 -13.57
N ASP A 281 -10.52 -12.29 -14.27
CA ASP A 281 -10.99 -12.69 -15.61
C ASP A 281 -9.86 -12.67 -16.64
N GLU A 282 -9.00 -11.67 -16.61
CA GLU A 282 -7.77 -11.61 -17.43
C GLU A 282 -6.81 -12.76 -17.09
N LEU A 283 -6.53 -13.00 -15.80
CA LEU A 283 -5.68 -14.09 -15.36
C LEU A 283 -6.25 -15.47 -15.76
N ARG A 284 -7.57 -15.67 -15.62
CA ARG A 284 -8.28 -16.88 -16.06
C ARG A 284 -8.15 -17.11 -17.56
N HIS A 285 -8.23 -16.05 -18.37
CA HIS A 285 -8.00 -16.12 -19.81
C HIS A 285 -6.56 -16.55 -20.12
N ASN A 286 -5.57 -15.90 -19.47
CA ASN A 286 -4.14 -16.19 -19.67
C ASN A 286 -3.76 -17.63 -19.27
N VAL A 287 -4.39 -18.20 -18.23
CA VAL A 287 -4.26 -19.62 -17.85
C VAL A 287 -4.86 -20.52 -18.94
N THR A 288 -6.12 -20.25 -19.33
CA THR A 288 -6.83 -21.04 -20.36
C THR A 288 -6.09 -21.04 -21.71
N GLU A 289 -5.43 -19.92 -22.06
CA GLU A 289 -4.59 -19.81 -23.25
C GLU A 289 -3.31 -20.65 -23.12
N ALA A 290 -2.60 -20.57 -21.99
CA ALA A 290 -1.37 -21.34 -21.76
C ALA A 290 -1.63 -22.85 -21.71
N GLU A 291 -2.69 -23.30 -21.04
CA GLU A 291 -3.12 -24.70 -21.02
C GLU A 291 -3.52 -25.19 -22.41
N ARG A 292 -4.23 -24.38 -23.20
CA ARG A 292 -4.52 -24.69 -24.61
C ARG A 292 -3.24 -24.77 -25.43
N ALA A 293 -2.26 -23.88 -25.21
CA ALA A 293 -0.97 -23.91 -25.90
C ALA A 293 -0.19 -25.20 -25.61
N VAL A 294 -0.18 -25.66 -24.35
CA VAL A 294 0.36 -26.98 -23.96
C VAL A 294 -0.34 -28.11 -24.74
N GLU A 295 -1.67 -28.21 -24.69
CA GLU A 295 -2.39 -29.31 -25.34
C GLU A 295 -2.35 -29.28 -26.88
N ASP A 296 -2.37 -28.09 -27.49
CA ASP A 296 -2.19 -27.94 -28.93
C ASP A 296 -0.74 -28.26 -29.34
N PHE A 297 0.27 -27.95 -28.52
CA PHE A 297 1.67 -28.32 -28.78
C PHE A 297 1.87 -29.84 -28.66
N ARG A 298 1.30 -30.48 -27.63
CA ARG A 298 1.30 -31.95 -27.49
C ARG A 298 0.69 -32.63 -28.71
N ARG A 299 -0.47 -32.12 -29.18
CA ARG A 299 -1.19 -32.68 -30.33
C ARG A 299 -0.45 -32.48 -31.65
N LYS A 300 0.16 -31.29 -31.88
CA LYS A 300 0.92 -30.98 -33.10
C LYS A 300 2.20 -31.80 -33.24
N ASN A 301 2.90 -32.05 -32.13
CA ASN A 301 4.16 -32.80 -32.10
C ASN A 301 3.98 -34.29 -31.75
N GLY A 302 2.74 -34.81 -31.71
CA GLY A 302 2.48 -36.23 -31.45
C GLY A 302 2.93 -36.75 -30.09
N LEU A 303 3.16 -35.88 -29.09
CA LEU A 303 3.78 -36.20 -27.80
C LEU A 303 2.83 -36.98 -26.87
N GLN A 304 2.61 -38.24 -27.23
CA GLN A 304 1.85 -39.23 -26.47
C GLN A 304 2.79 -39.94 -25.48
N SER A 305 2.47 -39.80 -24.20
CA SER A 305 3.08 -40.60 -23.13
C SER A 305 2.22 -41.81 -22.82
N THR A 306 2.86 -42.97 -22.64
CA THR A 306 2.29 -44.14 -21.96
C THR A 306 1.96 -43.78 -20.50
N ASN A 307 1.10 -44.55 -19.83
CA ASN A 307 0.72 -44.34 -18.42
C ASN A 307 1.93 -44.16 -17.47
N ASP A 308 3.06 -44.80 -17.77
CA ASP A 308 4.32 -44.72 -17.01
C ASP A 308 5.15 -43.44 -17.29
N GLY A 309 4.58 -42.46 -18.00
CA GLY A 309 5.18 -41.16 -18.31
C GLY A 309 6.20 -41.15 -19.46
N GLN A 310 6.64 -42.31 -19.94
CA GLN A 310 7.56 -42.42 -21.09
C GLN A 310 6.85 -42.17 -22.43
N LEU A 311 7.56 -41.55 -23.38
CA LEU A 311 7.10 -41.39 -24.76
C LEU A 311 7.07 -42.74 -25.50
N VAL A 312 6.07 -42.94 -26.36
CA VAL A 312 5.91 -44.17 -27.15
C VAL A 312 7.10 -44.43 -28.08
N SER A 313 7.70 -43.40 -28.67
CA SER A 313 8.90 -43.49 -29.53
C SER A 313 10.14 -44.00 -28.78
N ASN A 314 10.36 -43.58 -27.53
CA ASN A 314 11.42 -44.14 -26.68
C ASN A 314 11.21 -45.65 -26.43
N GLN A 315 9.96 -46.09 -26.25
CA GLN A 315 9.62 -47.50 -26.07
C GLN A 315 9.85 -48.31 -27.36
N LEU A 316 9.42 -47.78 -28.52
CA LEU A 316 9.62 -48.39 -29.83
C LEU A 316 11.10 -48.46 -30.23
N SER A 317 11.88 -47.41 -29.95
CA SER A 317 13.33 -47.38 -30.22
C SER A 317 14.11 -48.41 -29.41
N ASN A 318 13.71 -48.67 -28.16
CA ASN A 318 14.29 -49.74 -27.33
C ASN A 318 13.98 -51.14 -27.89
N GLU A 319 12.74 -51.38 -28.30
CA GLU A 319 12.32 -52.64 -28.94
C GLU A 319 13.05 -52.88 -30.27
N LEU A 320 13.11 -51.87 -31.15
CA LEU A 320 13.88 -51.93 -32.39
C LEU A 320 15.36 -52.20 -32.16
N ASN A 321 15.96 -51.61 -31.12
CA ASN A 321 17.37 -51.85 -30.78
C ASN A 321 17.62 -53.31 -30.36
N THR A 322 16.70 -53.91 -29.59
CA THR A 322 16.75 -55.36 -29.29
C THR A 322 16.59 -56.22 -30.54
N GLN A 323 15.65 -55.89 -31.44
CA GLN A 323 15.46 -56.61 -32.70
C GLN A 323 16.67 -56.50 -33.64
N VAL A 324 17.36 -55.35 -33.66
CA VAL A 324 18.61 -55.17 -34.41
C VAL A 324 19.74 -56.04 -33.84
N LEU A 325 19.84 -56.18 -32.52
CA LEU A 325 20.85 -57.04 -31.88
C LEU A 325 20.61 -58.53 -32.15
N ASP A 326 19.36 -59.00 -32.10
CA ASP A 326 18.98 -60.38 -32.47
C ASP A 326 19.26 -60.64 -33.96
N ALA A 327 18.83 -59.76 -34.87
CA ALA A 327 19.14 -59.89 -36.30
C ALA A 327 20.65 -59.86 -36.59
N GLN A 328 21.42 -59.05 -35.86
CA GLN A 328 22.88 -59.04 -35.94
C GLN A 328 23.47 -60.38 -35.50
N GLN A 329 22.97 -60.98 -34.41
CA GLN A 329 23.41 -62.30 -33.95
C GLN A 329 23.11 -63.40 -34.98
N ARG A 330 21.90 -63.40 -35.57
CA ARG A 330 21.51 -64.35 -36.62
C ARG A 330 22.39 -64.24 -37.86
N PHE A 331 22.65 -63.01 -38.33
CA PHE A 331 23.58 -62.76 -39.43
C PHE A 331 25.00 -63.26 -39.12
N ILE A 332 25.54 -62.99 -37.93
CA ILE A 332 26.86 -63.47 -37.52
C ILE A 332 26.91 -65.01 -37.49
N GLN A 333 25.85 -65.68 -37.03
CA GLN A 333 25.76 -67.14 -37.04
C GLN A 333 25.73 -67.71 -38.48
N ALA A 334 24.96 -67.10 -39.38
CA ALA A 334 24.86 -67.52 -40.78
C ALA A 334 26.17 -67.29 -41.56
N ASP A 335 26.79 -66.12 -41.41
CA ASP A 335 28.10 -65.78 -41.98
C ASP A 335 29.21 -66.71 -41.47
N THR A 336 29.24 -66.98 -40.16
CA THR A 336 30.19 -67.93 -39.57
C THR A 336 30.01 -69.34 -40.15
N ARG A 337 28.77 -69.83 -40.25
CA ARG A 337 28.47 -71.15 -40.83
C ARG A 337 28.87 -71.24 -42.30
N TYR A 338 28.54 -70.21 -43.09
CA TYR A 338 28.93 -70.13 -44.51
C TYR A 338 30.46 -70.16 -44.69
N ARG A 339 31.21 -69.39 -43.88
CA ARG A 339 32.69 -69.40 -43.92
C ARG A 339 33.26 -70.76 -43.52
N GLN A 340 32.78 -71.38 -42.45
CA GLN A 340 33.22 -72.71 -42.01
C GLN A 340 33.00 -73.78 -43.09
N MET A 341 31.84 -73.75 -43.76
CA MET A 341 31.56 -74.63 -44.92
C MET A 341 32.49 -74.34 -46.10
N ASN A 342 32.67 -73.08 -46.48
CA ASN A 342 33.54 -72.66 -47.57
C ASN A 342 34.98 -73.15 -47.35
N ASP A 343 35.52 -72.96 -46.14
CA ASP A 343 36.87 -73.35 -45.78
C ASP A 343 37.03 -74.88 -45.70
N ALA A 344 35.99 -75.59 -45.28
CA ALA A 344 35.96 -77.05 -45.31
C ALA A 344 35.95 -77.63 -46.74
N ILE A 345 35.28 -76.96 -47.70
CA ILE A 345 35.37 -77.30 -49.12
C ILE A 345 36.75 -76.97 -49.69
N ALA A 346 37.28 -75.78 -49.42
CA ALA A 346 38.61 -75.36 -49.89
C ALA A 346 39.75 -76.25 -49.39
N GLN A 347 39.60 -76.84 -48.20
CA GLN A 347 40.57 -77.78 -47.60
C GLN A 347 40.27 -79.26 -47.94
N GLY A 348 39.29 -79.56 -48.80
CA GLY A 348 38.95 -80.93 -49.19
C GLY A 348 38.36 -81.79 -48.07
N ARG A 349 37.86 -81.19 -46.98
CA ARG A 349 37.35 -81.87 -45.78
C ARG A 349 35.86 -82.24 -45.83
N THR A 350 35.21 -82.11 -47.00
CA THR A 350 33.76 -82.33 -47.19
C THR A 350 33.26 -83.65 -46.60
N ALA A 351 34.00 -84.74 -46.78
CA ALA A 351 33.65 -86.05 -46.24
C ALA A 351 33.51 -86.06 -44.70
N SER A 352 34.37 -85.34 -43.98
CA SER A 352 34.51 -85.39 -42.51
C SER A 352 33.97 -84.16 -41.77
N ALA A 353 33.65 -83.08 -42.47
CA ALA A 353 33.22 -81.80 -41.89
C ALA A 353 31.76 -81.85 -41.40
N SER A 354 31.55 -81.73 -40.09
CA SER A 354 30.25 -81.78 -39.40
C SER A 354 29.21 -80.80 -39.93
N GLU A 355 29.66 -79.70 -40.52
CA GLU A 355 28.84 -78.55 -40.90
C GLU A 355 27.87 -78.88 -42.04
N PHE A 356 28.22 -79.88 -42.87
CA PHE A 356 27.40 -80.39 -43.98
C PHE A 356 26.40 -81.45 -43.50
N GLU A 357 25.24 -81.00 -43.04
CA GLU A 357 24.12 -81.87 -42.67
C GLU A 357 23.02 -81.81 -43.75
N SER A 358 22.80 -82.93 -44.44
CA SER A 358 21.61 -83.20 -45.25
C SER A 358 21.35 -84.71 -45.26
N VAL A 359 20.11 -85.14 -45.51
CA VAL A 359 19.78 -86.58 -45.61
C VAL A 359 20.60 -87.25 -46.72
N ASN A 360 20.81 -86.56 -47.84
CA ASN A 360 21.69 -87.04 -48.90
C ASN A 360 23.14 -87.18 -48.42
N MET A 361 23.67 -86.17 -47.71
CA MET A 361 25.06 -86.19 -47.23
C MET A 361 25.29 -87.30 -46.20
N THR A 362 24.31 -87.60 -45.35
CA THR A 362 24.35 -88.76 -44.45
C THR A 362 24.39 -90.07 -45.23
N ASN A 363 23.53 -90.25 -46.23
CA ASN A 363 23.52 -91.45 -47.08
C ASN A 363 24.84 -91.62 -47.86
N LEU A 364 25.40 -90.53 -48.39
CA LEU A 364 26.69 -90.54 -49.09
C LEU A 364 27.85 -90.87 -48.12
N ARG A 365 27.83 -90.36 -46.89
CA ARG A 365 28.81 -90.72 -45.83
C ARG A 365 28.72 -92.18 -45.43
N GLU A 366 27.53 -92.74 -45.31
CA GLU A 366 27.34 -94.17 -45.00
C GLU A 366 27.93 -95.04 -46.13
N GLN A 367 27.56 -94.77 -47.39
CA GLN A 367 28.11 -95.44 -48.56
C GLN A 367 29.65 -95.32 -48.62
N TYR A 368 30.20 -94.14 -48.34
CA TYR A 368 31.64 -93.89 -48.34
C TYR A 368 32.36 -94.69 -47.25
N ASN A 369 31.81 -94.73 -46.04
CA ASN A 369 32.39 -95.48 -44.94
C ASN A 369 32.36 -97.00 -45.21
N VAL A 370 31.25 -97.52 -45.75
CA VAL A 370 31.14 -98.93 -46.16
C VAL A 370 32.15 -99.27 -47.26
N LEU A 371 32.26 -98.43 -48.31
CA LEU A 371 33.20 -98.65 -49.41
C LEU A 371 34.66 -98.54 -48.95
N GLN A 372 35.00 -97.59 -48.07
CA GLN A 372 36.34 -97.46 -47.51
C GLN A 372 36.73 -98.66 -46.63
N GLN A 373 35.79 -99.21 -45.84
CA GLN A 373 36.00 -100.46 -45.10
C GLN A 373 36.24 -101.65 -46.05
N GLN A 374 35.48 -101.75 -47.15
CA GLN A 374 35.70 -102.77 -48.17
C GLN A 374 37.09 -102.63 -48.80
N ILE A 375 37.50 -101.42 -49.22
CA ILE A 375 38.85 -101.13 -49.75
C ILE A 375 39.93 -101.54 -48.74
N ALA A 376 39.78 -101.20 -47.45
CA ALA A 376 40.72 -101.58 -46.39
C ALA A 376 40.76 -103.09 -46.09
N SER A 377 39.73 -103.86 -46.46
CA SER A 377 39.81 -105.33 -46.50
C SER A 377 40.55 -105.82 -47.75
N MET A 378 40.19 -105.30 -48.93
CA MET A 378 40.79 -105.68 -50.21
C MET A 378 42.30 -105.41 -50.26
N GLN A 379 42.79 -104.30 -49.70
CA GLN A 379 44.23 -103.99 -49.63
C GLN A 379 45.04 -104.96 -48.76
N ARG A 380 44.40 -105.75 -47.88
CA ARG A 380 45.07 -106.79 -47.07
C ARG A 380 45.16 -108.14 -47.78
N THR A 381 44.45 -108.33 -48.90
CA THR A 381 44.37 -109.61 -49.63
C THR A 381 44.83 -109.49 -51.08
N TYR A 382 44.76 -108.30 -51.68
CA TYR A 382 45.11 -108.05 -53.08
C TYR A 382 46.22 -106.99 -53.20
N GLY A 383 47.18 -107.23 -54.09
CA GLY A 383 48.22 -106.26 -54.43
C GLY A 383 47.65 -105.01 -55.13
N GLU A 384 48.38 -103.90 -55.03
CA GLU A 384 47.90 -102.54 -55.36
C GLU A 384 47.29 -102.34 -56.76
N ARG A 385 47.71 -103.15 -57.75
CA ARG A 385 47.29 -103.05 -59.16
C ARG A 385 46.16 -104.02 -59.52
N HIS A 386 45.57 -104.73 -58.55
CA HIS A 386 44.52 -105.71 -58.80
C HIS A 386 43.22 -105.02 -59.29
N PRO A 387 42.58 -105.47 -60.40
CA PRO A 387 41.47 -104.75 -61.01
C PRO A 387 40.30 -104.41 -60.08
N ARG A 388 39.92 -105.31 -59.15
CA ARG A 388 38.85 -105.03 -58.17
C ARG A 388 39.19 -103.84 -57.24
N LEU A 389 40.46 -103.70 -56.86
CA LEU A 389 40.92 -102.59 -56.01
C LEU A 389 41.00 -101.28 -56.80
N VAL A 390 41.36 -101.33 -58.08
CA VAL A 390 41.32 -100.16 -58.97
C VAL A 390 39.89 -99.67 -59.16
N ASN A 391 38.94 -100.57 -59.42
CA ASN A 391 37.53 -100.22 -59.58
C ASN A 391 36.96 -99.60 -58.30
N ALA A 392 37.16 -100.24 -57.13
CA ALA A 392 36.68 -99.71 -55.85
C ALA A 392 37.30 -98.34 -55.50
N ARG A 393 38.59 -98.12 -55.82
CA ARG A 393 39.25 -96.79 -55.68
C ARG A 393 38.57 -95.75 -56.60
N SER A 394 38.25 -96.09 -57.85
CA SER A 394 37.56 -95.20 -58.81
C SER A 394 36.13 -94.85 -58.39
N GLU A 395 35.39 -95.85 -57.87
CA GLU A 395 34.05 -95.70 -57.30
C GLU A 395 34.08 -94.77 -56.08
N ARG A 396 35.10 -94.90 -55.22
CA ARG A 396 35.31 -93.98 -54.09
C ARG A 396 35.57 -92.55 -54.55
N THR A 397 36.36 -92.33 -55.59
CA THR A 397 36.58 -90.99 -56.16
C THR A 397 35.33 -90.39 -56.81
N THR A 398 34.48 -91.23 -57.41
CA THR A 398 33.16 -90.79 -57.90
C THR A 398 32.27 -90.33 -56.74
N LEU A 399 32.30 -91.07 -55.62
CA LEU A 399 31.55 -90.73 -54.42
C LEU A 399 32.11 -89.49 -53.69
N GLU A 400 33.42 -89.30 -53.61
CA GLU A 400 34.10 -88.09 -53.14
C GLU A 400 33.66 -86.85 -53.97
N GLY A 401 33.49 -87.01 -55.28
CA GLY A 401 32.91 -86.01 -56.16
C GLY A 401 31.46 -85.68 -55.81
N ALA A 402 30.60 -86.71 -55.73
CA ALA A 402 29.18 -86.54 -55.37
C ALA A 402 28.98 -85.88 -53.98
N MET A 403 29.81 -86.22 -52.99
CA MET A 403 29.85 -85.57 -51.68
C MET A 403 30.27 -84.11 -51.76
N THR A 404 31.17 -83.76 -52.68
CA THR A 404 31.62 -82.38 -52.90
C THR A 404 30.54 -81.54 -53.61
N ASP A 405 29.78 -82.13 -54.54
CA ASP A 405 28.65 -81.45 -55.19
C ASP A 405 27.39 -81.36 -54.31
N GLU A 406 27.20 -82.28 -53.37
CA GLU A 406 26.23 -82.10 -52.27
C GLU A 406 26.69 -81.00 -51.30
N ALA A 407 27.97 -80.99 -50.90
CA ALA A 407 28.52 -79.94 -50.04
C ALA A 407 28.41 -78.53 -50.67
N ARG A 408 28.63 -78.40 -52.00
CA ARG A 408 28.37 -77.16 -52.75
C ARG A 408 26.91 -76.74 -52.69
N ARG A 409 25.96 -77.65 -52.94
CA ARG A 409 24.52 -77.33 -52.84
C ARG A 409 24.07 -76.95 -51.43
N ILE A 410 24.73 -77.49 -50.39
CA ILE A 410 24.54 -77.06 -49.00
C ILE A 410 25.14 -75.66 -48.78
N LEU A 411 26.34 -75.37 -49.30
CA LEU A 411 26.98 -74.06 -49.24
C LEU A 411 26.14 -72.97 -49.94
N ASP A 412 25.58 -73.26 -51.12
CA ASP A 412 24.73 -72.32 -51.86
C ASP A 412 23.45 -71.98 -51.08
N ARG A 413 22.85 -72.96 -50.38
CA ARG A 413 21.76 -72.70 -49.44
C ARG A 413 22.22 -71.86 -48.25
N ALA A 414 23.33 -72.21 -47.62
CA ALA A 414 23.87 -71.46 -46.48
C ALA A 414 24.21 -70.00 -46.85
N LYS A 415 24.65 -69.76 -48.10
CA LYS A 415 24.84 -68.42 -48.65
C LYS A 415 23.52 -67.69 -48.82
N ALA A 416 22.51 -68.32 -49.43
CA ALA A 416 21.18 -67.72 -49.58
C ALA A 416 20.46 -67.46 -48.24
N ASP A 417 20.82 -68.21 -47.19
CA ASP A 417 20.39 -67.95 -45.82
C ASP A 417 21.16 -66.76 -45.21
N MET A 418 22.49 -66.70 -45.37
CA MET A 418 23.33 -65.55 -44.95
C MET A 418 22.91 -64.23 -45.63
N ASP A 419 22.70 -64.24 -46.95
CA ASP A 419 22.26 -63.08 -47.73
C ASP A 419 20.88 -62.58 -47.24
N ARG A 420 20.00 -63.49 -46.79
CA ARG A 420 18.69 -63.16 -46.21
C ARG A 420 18.81 -62.50 -44.84
N GLU A 421 19.59 -63.07 -43.92
CA GLU A 421 19.81 -62.48 -42.60
C GLU A 421 20.55 -61.13 -42.71
N GLN A 422 21.45 -60.97 -43.69
CA GLN A 422 22.09 -59.69 -43.98
C GLN A 422 21.07 -58.62 -44.40
N GLN A 423 20.13 -58.96 -45.27
CA GLN A 423 19.05 -58.06 -45.69
C GLN A 423 18.11 -57.72 -44.53
N ALA A 424 17.76 -58.70 -43.69
CA ALA A 424 16.95 -58.48 -42.50
C ALA A 424 17.62 -57.53 -41.49
N PHE A 425 18.90 -57.76 -41.18
CA PHE A 425 19.71 -56.89 -40.32
C PHE A 425 19.83 -55.48 -40.91
N ALA A 426 20.10 -55.33 -42.21
CA ALA A 426 20.19 -54.03 -42.86
C ALA A 426 18.86 -53.25 -42.81
N ALA A 427 17.73 -53.91 -43.06
CA ALA A 427 16.41 -53.29 -43.02
C ALA A 427 15.98 -52.89 -41.59
N LEU A 428 16.28 -53.71 -40.57
CA LEU A 428 16.05 -53.36 -39.17
C LEU A 428 16.96 -52.22 -38.70
N ARG A 429 18.24 -52.24 -39.10
CA ARG A 429 19.22 -51.19 -38.78
C ARG A 429 18.82 -49.84 -39.39
N ALA A 430 18.27 -49.83 -40.61
CA ALA A 430 17.72 -48.61 -41.22
C ALA A 430 16.57 -48.05 -40.38
N LYS A 431 15.52 -48.86 -40.13
CA LYS A 431 14.37 -48.47 -39.30
C LYS A 431 14.76 -47.97 -37.90
N ALA A 432 15.72 -48.62 -37.24
CA ALA A 432 16.21 -48.19 -35.93
C ALA A 432 17.02 -46.87 -35.99
N SER A 433 17.66 -46.57 -37.13
CA SER A 433 18.32 -45.28 -37.36
C SER A 433 17.31 -44.17 -37.63
N ASP A 434 16.26 -44.45 -38.40
CA ASP A 434 15.17 -43.52 -38.70
C ASP A 434 14.39 -43.17 -37.42
N GLU A 435 13.97 -44.18 -36.65
CA GLU A 435 13.27 -43.98 -35.38
C GLU A 435 14.14 -43.29 -34.33
N LYS A 436 15.47 -43.53 -34.34
CA LYS A 436 16.39 -42.78 -33.49
C LYS A 436 16.43 -41.29 -33.84
N SER A 437 16.21 -40.91 -35.11
CA SER A 437 16.05 -39.50 -35.49
C SER A 437 14.75 -38.92 -34.94
N ASN A 438 13.65 -39.66 -35.02
CA ASN A 438 12.35 -39.25 -34.45
C ASN A 438 12.45 -39.01 -32.94
N VAL A 439 13.12 -39.93 -32.23
CA VAL A 439 13.39 -39.80 -30.79
C VAL A 439 14.18 -38.53 -30.45
N PHE A 440 15.10 -38.04 -31.29
CA PHE A 440 15.78 -36.78 -31.02
C PHE A 440 14.83 -35.56 -31.16
N SER A 441 14.00 -35.50 -32.21
CA SER A 441 13.00 -34.42 -32.35
C SER A 441 11.93 -34.46 -31.25
N ASP A 442 11.49 -35.64 -30.83
CA ASP A 442 10.52 -35.81 -29.75
C ASP A 442 11.07 -35.33 -28.40
N ASN A 443 12.35 -35.61 -28.12
CA ASN A 443 13.02 -35.13 -26.92
C ASN A 443 13.20 -33.60 -26.94
N GLU A 444 13.53 -32.99 -28.09
CA GLU A 444 13.59 -31.52 -28.22
C GLU A 444 12.22 -30.89 -28.02
N ALA A 445 11.18 -31.42 -28.68
CA ALA A 445 9.80 -30.99 -28.49
C ALA A 445 9.34 -31.18 -27.03
N GLN A 446 9.76 -32.25 -26.34
CA GLN A 446 9.43 -32.43 -24.92
C GLN A 446 10.16 -31.45 -23.98
N VAL A 447 11.30 -30.87 -24.37
CA VAL A 447 11.88 -29.73 -23.64
C VAL A 447 10.99 -28.49 -23.80
N GLN A 448 10.60 -28.15 -25.04
CA GLN A 448 9.72 -27.02 -25.32
C GLN A 448 8.35 -27.16 -24.61
N LEU A 449 7.79 -28.38 -24.61
CA LEU A 449 6.57 -28.71 -23.87
C LEU A 449 6.71 -28.45 -22.36
N ARG A 450 7.83 -28.83 -21.74
CA ARG A 450 8.06 -28.59 -20.31
C ARG A 450 8.15 -27.11 -19.96
N ASP A 451 8.61 -26.26 -20.88
CA ASP A 451 8.63 -24.81 -20.69
C ASP A 451 7.23 -24.18 -20.88
N LEU A 452 6.41 -24.69 -21.79
CA LEU A 452 4.98 -24.35 -21.87
C LEU A 452 4.22 -24.80 -20.61
N GLU A 453 4.48 -26.00 -20.09
CA GLU A 453 3.90 -26.48 -18.82
C GLU A 453 4.32 -25.60 -17.63
N ARG A 454 5.56 -25.09 -17.62
CA ARG A 454 6.05 -24.16 -16.59
C ARG A 454 5.33 -22.81 -16.65
N ASP A 455 5.15 -22.24 -17.84
CA ASP A 455 4.39 -21.00 -18.04
C ASP A 455 2.93 -21.16 -17.61
N ALA A 456 2.26 -22.25 -18.04
CA ALA A 456 0.89 -22.57 -17.63
C ALA A 456 0.76 -22.70 -16.10
N ARG A 457 1.67 -23.45 -15.44
CA ARG A 457 1.67 -23.59 -13.96
C ARG A 457 1.98 -22.27 -13.24
N ALA A 458 2.87 -21.44 -13.78
CA ALA A 458 3.17 -20.12 -13.20
C ALA A 458 1.95 -19.20 -13.27
N LYS A 459 1.27 -19.15 -14.42
CA LYS A 459 0.01 -18.41 -14.60
C LYS A 459 -1.10 -18.93 -13.69
N ALA A 460 -1.25 -20.26 -13.55
CA ALA A 460 -2.23 -20.89 -12.67
C ALA A 460 -1.97 -20.52 -11.19
N THR A 461 -0.73 -20.63 -10.73
CA THR A 461 -0.33 -20.25 -9.35
C THR A 461 -0.66 -18.78 -9.06
N ILE A 462 -0.44 -17.88 -10.03
CA ILE A 462 -0.79 -16.45 -9.91
C ILE A 462 -2.32 -16.29 -9.83
N TYR A 463 -3.08 -16.94 -10.71
CA TYR A 463 -4.55 -16.92 -10.69
C TYR A 463 -5.12 -17.41 -9.35
N GLU A 464 -4.67 -18.56 -8.85
CA GLU A 464 -5.09 -19.14 -7.56
C GLU A 464 -4.77 -18.22 -6.38
N THR A 465 -3.57 -17.63 -6.36
CA THR A 465 -3.14 -16.69 -5.30
C THR A 465 -4.00 -15.42 -5.30
N HIS A 466 -4.31 -14.87 -6.48
CA HIS A 466 -5.20 -13.71 -6.60
C HIS A 466 -6.66 -14.08 -6.26
N LEU A 467 -7.11 -15.30 -6.55
CA LEU A 467 -8.47 -15.78 -6.26
C LEU A 467 -8.69 -15.93 -4.75
N ALA A 468 -7.75 -16.56 -4.04
CA ALA A 468 -7.79 -16.66 -2.59
C ALA A 468 -7.79 -15.27 -1.92
N ARG A 469 -6.97 -14.33 -2.42
CA ARG A 469 -6.97 -12.94 -1.94
C ARG A 469 -8.29 -12.21 -2.24
N ALA A 470 -8.94 -12.46 -3.37
CA ALA A 470 -10.25 -11.87 -3.68
C ALA A 470 -11.35 -12.39 -2.74
N GLN A 471 -11.34 -13.68 -2.42
CA GLN A 471 -12.24 -14.28 -1.44
C GLN A 471 -12.04 -13.65 -0.05
N GLN A 472 -10.80 -13.57 0.44
CA GLN A 472 -10.46 -12.92 1.72
C GLN A 472 -10.90 -11.44 1.81
N ILE A 473 -10.76 -10.67 0.72
CA ILE A 473 -11.22 -9.26 0.67
C ILE A 473 -12.75 -9.17 0.65
N THR A 474 -13.42 -10.11 -0.02
CA THR A 474 -14.89 -10.18 -0.08
C THR A 474 -15.49 -10.58 1.28
N GLU A 475 -14.86 -11.51 2.00
CA GLU A 475 -15.22 -11.85 3.38
C GLU A 475 -15.02 -10.67 4.33
N ARG A 476 -13.89 -9.95 4.21
CA ARG A 476 -13.64 -8.71 4.98
C ARG A 476 -14.71 -7.63 4.77
N GLN A 477 -15.38 -7.58 3.63
CA GLN A 477 -16.49 -6.62 3.40
C GLN A 477 -17.69 -6.85 4.33
N GLN A 478 -17.80 -8.03 4.96
CA GLN A 478 -18.86 -8.38 5.90
C GLN A 478 -18.43 -8.28 7.38
N ILE A 479 -17.14 -8.03 7.64
CA ILE A 479 -16.57 -7.98 8.99
C ILE A 479 -16.36 -6.52 9.39
N ASP A 480 -16.80 -6.14 10.58
CA ASP A 480 -16.50 -4.80 11.10
C ASP A 480 -15.03 -4.71 11.54
N THR A 481 -14.21 -4.05 10.70
CA THR A 481 -12.81 -3.73 10.99
C THR A 481 -12.63 -2.30 11.53
N THR A 482 -13.68 -1.70 12.10
CA THR A 482 -13.64 -0.33 12.60
C THR A 482 -12.88 -0.26 13.93
N ASN A 483 -11.63 0.20 13.90
CA ASN A 483 -10.77 0.36 15.07
C ASN A 483 -11.15 1.59 15.92
N VAL A 484 -12.42 1.64 16.36
CA VAL A 484 -13.00 2.71 17.18
C VAL A 484 -13.79 2.09 18.33
N ARG A 485 -13.67 2.64 19.54
CA ARG A 485 -14.42 2.18 20.70
C ARG A 485 -14.80 3.33 21.62
N VAL A 486 -16.07 3.40 21.99
CA VAL A 486 -16.55 4.31 23.04
C VAL A 486 -15.97 3.88 24.39
N ILE A 487 -15.27 4.81 25.06
CA ILE A 487 -14.74 4.64 26.42
C ILE A 487 -15.79 5.09 27.43
N SER A 488 -16.40 6.27 27.20
CA SER A 488 -17.44 6.85 28.03
C SER A 488 -18.60 7.31 27.15
N ARG A 489 -19.84 7.07 27.60
CA ARG A 489 -21.06 7.57 26.93
C ARG A 489 -21.53 8.85 27.62
N ALA A 490 -22.15 9.74 26.85
CA ALA A 490 -22.79 10.94 27.36
C ALA A 490 -23.72 10.66 28.56
N LEU A 491 -23.45 11.34 29.67
CA LEU A 491 -24.30 11.38 30.86
C LEU A 491 -25.04 12.72 30.94
N PRO A 492 -26.30 12.75 31.42
CA PRO A 492 -27.07 14.00 31.53
C PRO A 492 -26.43 14.94 32.56
N PRO A 493 -26.10 16.20 32.19
CA PRO A 493 -25.43 17.13 33.10
C PRO A 493 -26.37 17.67 34.18
N ASN A 494 -25.97 17.53 35.44
CA ASN A 494 -26.73 17.94 36.63
C ASN A 494 -27.03 19.46 36.74
N ALA A 495 -26.48 20.30 35.86
CA ALA A 495 -26.72 21.73 35.80
C ALA A 495 -26.46 22.27 34.39
N ARG A 496 -27.08 23.42 34.05
CA ARG A 496 -26.79 24.13 32.79
C ARG A 496 -25.31 24.50 32.74
N SER A 497 -24.65 24.23 31.62
CA SER A 497 -23.25 24.59 31.37
C SER A 497 -23.10 26.07 31.04
N TRP A 498 -24.12 26.68 30.44
CA TRP A 498 -24.20 28.10 30.14
C TRP A 498 -25.68 28.58 30.20
N PRO A 499 -25.97 29.86 30.55
CA PRO A 499 -25.05 30.83 31.17
C PRO A 499 -24.61 30.36 32.57
N PRO A 500 -23.51 30.90 33.13
CA PRO A 500 -22.98 30.45 34.41
C PRO A 500 -23.98 30.58 35.56
N ARG A 501 -23.62 30.00 36.72
CA ARG A 501 -24.41 30.11 37.96
C ARG A 501 -24.78 31.57 38.20
N THR A 502 -26.04 31.83 38.54
CA THR A 502 -26.60 33.19 38.71
C THR A 502 -25.73 34.05 39.61
N LEU A 503 -25.24 33.51 40.73
CA LEU A 503 -24.32 34.17 41.65
C LEU A 503 -23.02 34.67 41.01
N ILE A 504 -22.43 33.94 40.06
CA ILE A 504 -21.22 34.37 39.33
C ILE A 504 -21.56 35.53 38.39
N LEU A 505 -22.69 35.45 37.69
CA LEU A 505 -23.12 36.50 36.76
C LEU A 505 -23.50 37.80 37.51
N LEU A 506 -24.15 37.67 38.67
CA LEU A 506 -24.47 38.79 39.58
C LEU A 506 -23.21 39.40 40.18
N ALA A 507 -22.22 38.59 40.59
CA ALA A 507 -20.93 39.09 41.06
C ALA A 507 -20.15 39.83 39.96
N GLY A 508 -20.12 39.28 38.73
CA GLY A 508 -19.53 39.96 37.58
C GLY A 508 -20.25 41.28 37.25
N GLY A 509 -21.57 41.29 37.27
CA GLY A 509 -22.39 42.50 37.11
C GLY A 509 -22.14 43.54 38.19
N ALA A 510 -21.95 43.12 39.45
CA ALA A 510 -21.62 44.01 40.56
C ALA A 510 -20.21 44.61 40.42
N ILE A 511 -19.20 43.81 40.07
CA ILE A 511 -17.83 44.29 39.85
C ILE A 511 -17.77 45.26 38.67
N PHE A 512 -18.45 44.93 37.56
CA PHE A 512 -18.50 45.79 36.37
C PHE A 512 -19.28 47.10 36.64
N GLY A 513 -20.41 47.02 37.33
CA GLY A 513 -21.18 48.19 37.75
C GLY A 513 -20.45 49.07 38.78
N LEU A 514 -19.60 48.47 39.62
CA LEU A 514 -18.71 49.20 40.53
C LEU A 514 -17.62 49.93 39.73
N ALA A 515 -16.96 49.27 38.78
CA ALA A 515 -15.95 49.90 37.92
C ALA A 515 -16.53 51.06 37.08
N LEU A 516 -17.70 50.85 36.45
CA LEU A 516 -18.43 51.91 35.74
C LEU A 516 -18.87 53.03 36.69
N GLY A 517 -19.35 52.68 37.88
CA GLY A 517 -19.74 53.62 38.92
C GLY A 517 -18.60 54.53 39.36
N ILE A 518 -17.41 53.97 39.61
CA ILE A 518 -16.20 54.73 39.94
C ILE A 518 -15.79 55.63 38.76
N GLY A 519 -15.82 55.11 37.52
CA GLY A 519 -15.55 55.92 36.33
C GLY A 519 -16.49 57.11 36.18
N LEU A 520 -17.79 56.91 36.43
CA LEU A 520 -18.80 57.97 36.45
C LEU A 520 -18.58 58.96 37.60
N ALA A 521 -18.29 58.48 38.81
CA ALA A 521 -18.01 59.35 39.97
C ALA A 521 -16.79 60.24 39.73
N LEU A 522 -15.69 59.68 39.22
CA LEU A 522 -14.46 60.42 38.93
C LEU A 522 -14.63 61.41 37.76
N THR A 523 -15.32 61.02 36.68
CA THR A 523 -15.57 61.93 35.55
C THR A 523 -16.54 63.06 35.91
N LEU A 524 -17.59 62.80 36.70
CA LEU A 524 -18.50 63.83 37.21
C LEU A 524 -17.80 64.75 38.23
N GLY A 525 -16.94 64.21 39.09
CA GLY A 525 -16.09 64.96 40.03
C GLY A 525 -15.14 65.90 39.30
N LEU A 526 -14.35 65.38 38.36
CA LEU A 526 -13.46 66.15 37.50
C LEU A 526 -14.20 67.23 36.71
N TRP A 527 -15.37 66.91 36.15
CA TRP A 527 -16.21 67.88 35.42
C TRP A 527 -16.76 69.00 36.32
N ARG A 528 -17.02 68.70 37.60
CA ARG A 528 -17.43 69.68 38.63
C ARG A 528 -16.26 70.56 39.08
N PHE A 529 -15.08 69.97 39.24
CA PHE A 529 -13.81 70.65 39.53
C PHE A 529 -13.41 71.62 38.41
N LEU A 530 -13.41 71.18 37.15
CA LEU A 530 -13.11 72.00 35.98
C LEU A 530 -14.03 73.22 35.85
N ARG A 531 -15.30 73.10 36.28
CA ARG A 531 -16.29 74.19 36.35
C ARG A 531 -16.20 75.07 37.61
N GLY A 532 -15.18 74.90 38.45
CA GLY A 532 -14.92 75.73 39.63
C GLY A 532 -15.94 75.59 40.78
N ARG A 533 -16.86 74.62 40.73
CA ARG A 533 -17.88 74.41 41.78
C ARG A 533 -17.34 73.58 42.93
N ARG A 534 -16.36 74.14 43.66
CA ARG A 534 -15.95 73.62 44.98
C ARG A 534 -17.21 73.44 45.85
N PRO A 535 -17.45 72.28 46.48
CA PRO A 535 -18.47 72.19 47.52
C PRO A 535 -18.09 73.15 48.66
N ALA A 536 -19.08 73.72 49.32
CA ALA A 536 -18.81 74.50 50.54
C ALA A 536 -18.28 73.54 51.60
N VAL A 537 -17.09 73.84 52.13
CA VAL A 537 -16.55 73.15 53.31
C VAL A 537 -17.40 73.55 54.52
N ALA A 538 -17.74 72.56 55.33
CA ALA A 538 -18.36 72.68 56.64
C ALA A 538 -17.53 71.88 57.64
#